data_AF-A0A1M7ZW28-F1
#
_entry.id   AF-A0A1M7ZW28-F1
#
_cell.length_a   1.000
_cell.length_b   1.000
_cell.length_c   1.000
_cell.angle_alpha   90.00
_cell.angle_beta   90.00
_cell.angle_gamma   90.00
#
_symmetry.space_group_name_H-M   'P 1'
#
loop_
_entity.id
_entity.type
_entity.pdbx_description
1 polymer ?
#
loop_
_entity_poly.entity_id
_entity_poly.type
_entity_poly.pdbx_seq_one_letter_code
_entity_poly.pdbx_strand_id
1 'polypeptide(L)'
;MKKFIYISFHLLFGLSFSQNVNSKTSDSIVWRKVTCESGTEHAKIDFDKGIYNCYSYGLIFDRNPELSAFIRNYTKNKYGIDTKNAGCVITEYSQCYSKTMNDLVLDKFGKDIFEKSRKEAEELFKNEKQ
;
A
#
# COMPACT_ATOMS: atom_id res chain seq x y z
N MET A 1 -54.00 46.52 3.73
CA MET A 1 -53.68 45.09 3.98
C MET A 1 -52.75 44.61 2.88
N LYS A 2 -51.66 43.93 3.28
CA LYS A 2 -50.71 43.15 2.46
C LYS A 2 -49.83 43.95 1.49
N LYS A 3 -48.53 43.72 1.35
CA LYS A 3 -47.45 43.15 2.18
C LYS A 3 -46.19 43.50 1.34
N PHE A 4 -45.26 44.26 1.89
CA PHE A 4 -43.96 44.49 1.26
C PHE A 4 -43.21 43.16 1.17
N ILE A 5 -42.83 42.75 -0.04
CA ILE A 5 -41.89 41.64 -0.25
C ILE A 5 -40.52 42.27 -0.48
N TYR A 6 -39.75 42.35 0.61
CA TYR A 6 -38.34 42.67 0.58
C TYR A 6 -37.57 41.48 -0.01
N ILE A 7 -36.95 41.67 -1.17
CA ILE A 7 -35.93 40.76 -1.68
C ILE A 7 -34.64 41.05 -0.91
N SER A 8 -34.51 40.47 0.28
CA SER A 8 -33.22 40.29 0.94
C SER A 8 -32.57 39.05 0.34
N PHE A 9 -31.87 39.22 -0.78
CA PHE A 9 -30.98 38.18 -1.28
C PHE A 9 -29.70 38.26 -0.45
N HIS A 10 -29.68 37.55 0.67
CA HIS A 10 -28.49 37.39 1.51
C HIS A 10 -27.41 36.64 0.72
N LEU A 11 -26.59 37.44 0.04
CA LEU A 11 -25.32 37.07 -0.59
C LEU A 11 -24.26 36.89 0.50
N LEU A 12 -24.47 35.95 1.41
CA LEU A 12 -23.59 35.71 2.56
C LEU A 12 -23.53 34.23 2.95
N PHE A 13 -23.31 33.31 2.01
CA PHE A 13 -22.71 32.01 2.37
C PHE A 13 -21.96 31.45 1.16
N GLY A 14 -20.64 31.53 1.26
CA GLY A 14 -19.73 31.09 0.21
C GLY A 14 -18.34 31.69 0.31
N LEU A 15 -17.87 32.04 1.52
CA LEU A 15 -16.43 32.07 1.77
C LEU A 15 -15.96 30.62 1.62
N SER A 16 -15.63 30.25 0.38
CA SER A 16 -14.84 29.06 0.09
C SER A 16 -13.49 29.26 0.75
N PHE A 17 -13.41 28.95 2.04
CA PHE A 17 -12.15 28.61 2.66
C PHE A 17 -11.70 27.31 1.99
N SER A 18 -11.08 27.42 0.82
CA SER A 18 -10.07 26.46 0.38
C SER A 18 -8.84 26.66 1.26
N GLN A 19 -9.01 26.44 2.57
CA GLN A 19 -7.91 26.05 3.39
C GLN A 19 -7.75 24.56 3.10
N ASN A 20 -7.02 24.27 2.01
CA ASN A 20 -6.24 23.05 1.98
C ASN A 20 -5.47 23.09 3.29
N VAL A 21 -5.87 22.24 4.24
CA VAL A 21 -5.11 22.06 5.45
C VAL A 21 -3.81 21.48 4.95
N ASN A 22 -2.86 22.35 4.65
CA ASN A 22 -1.49 21.98 4.45
C ASN A 22 -1.11 21.45 5.82
N SER A 23 -1.32 20.13 6.01
CA SER A 23 -0.84 19.48 7.20
C SER A 23 0.63 19.81 7.19
N LYS A 24 1.05 20.66 8.11
CA LYS A 24 2.41 20.65 8.59
C LYS A 24 2.65 19.31 9.31
N THR A 25 2.36 18.18 8.64
CA THR A 25 3.30 17.08 8.66
C THR A 25 4.57 17.75 8.19
N SER A 26 5.44 18.05 9.15
CA SER A 26 6.84 18.31 8.85
C SER A 26 7.22 17.38 7.71
N ASP A 27 7.83 17.89 6.64
CA ASP A 27 8.83 17.12 5.92
C ASP A 27 9.97 16.87 6.92
N SER A 28 9.68 16.15 8.00
CA SER A 28 10.66 15.24 8.51
C SER A 28 10.78 14.26 7.34
N ILE A 29 11.80 14.52 6.52
CA ILE A 29 12.80 13.48 6.34
C ILE A 29 13.02 12.94 7.75
N VAL A 30 12.17 11.99 8.16
CA VAL A 30 12.39 11.25 9.37
C VAL A 30 13.74 10.65 9.04
N TRP A 31 14.77 11.17 9.69
CA TRP A 31 16.12 10.63 9.65
C TRP A 31 16.07 9.27 10.36
N ARG A 32 15.20 8.38 9.89
CA ARG A 32 15.24 6.98 10.19
C ARG A 32 16.56 6.58 9.60
N LYS A 33 17.51 6.30 10.48
CA LYS A 33 18.82 5.79 10.08
C LYS A 33 18.58 4.72 9.03
N VAL A 34 19.16 4.89 7.85
CA VAL A 34 18.98 3.93 6.73
C VAL A 34 19.90 2.74 7.02
N THR A 35 19.55 2.00 8.07
CA THR A 35 20.33 0.90 8.64
C THR A 35 19.50 -0.37 8.62
N CYS A 36 20.16 -1.52 8.65
CA CYS A 36 19.48 -2.80 8.74
C CYS A 36 18.56 -2.91 9.98
N GLU A 37 19.05 -2.50 11.16
CA GLU A 37 18.31 -2.59 12.43
C GLU A 37 16.98 -1.83 12.39
N SER A 38 17.00 -0.59 11.90
CA SER A 38 15.78 0.21 11.75
C SER A 38 14.81 -0.36 10.72
N GLY A 39 15.31 -1.06 9.69
CA GLY A 39 14.49 -1.78 8.71
C GLY A 39 13.81 -3.00 9.31
N THR A 40 14.55 -3.82 10.06
CA THR A 40 14.01 -4.96 10.80
C THR A 40 12.97 -4.53 11.83
N GLU A 41 13.26 -3.50 12.62
CA GLU A 41 12.32 -3.01 13.63
C GLU A 41 11.05 -2.45 12.97
N HIS A 42 11.19 -1.74 11.86
CA HIS A 42 10.03 -1.25 11.14
C HIS A 42 9.16 -2.37 10.59
N ALA A 43 9.76 -3.42 10.02
CA ALA A 43 9.02 -4.56 9.50
C ALA A 43 8.18 -5.23 10.59
N LYS A 44 8.73 -5.38 11.81
CA LYS A 44 8.00 -5.90 12.97
C LYS A 44 6.82 -5.01 13.35
N ILE A 45 7.06 -3.69 13.47
CA ILE A 45 5.99 -2.72 13.80
C ILE A 45 4.86 -2.77 12.77
N ASP A 46 5.19 -2.82 11.48
CA ASP A 46 4.19 -2.91 10.40
C ASP A 46 3.43 -4.23 10.47
N PHE A 47 4.14 -5.34 10.70
CA PHE A 47 3.55 -6.67 10.83
C PHE A 47 2.56 -6.74 11.99
N ASP A 48 2.91 -6.19 13.16
CA ASP A 48 2.06 -6.12 14.34
C ASP A 48 0.80 -5.27 14.11
N LYS A 49 0.89 -4.29 13.21
CA LYS A 49 -0.25 -3.47 12.74
C LYS A 49 -1.07 -4.13 11.63
N GLY A 50 -0.69 -5.33 11.19
CA GLY A 50 -1.35 -6.04 10.09
C GLY A 50 -1.00 -5.53 8.70
N ILE A 51 0.13 -4.83 8.54
CA ILE A 51 0.63 -4.30 7.27
C ILE A 51 1.71 -5.26 6.74
N TYR A 52 1.38 -6.06 5.74
CA TYR A 52 2.26 -7.12 5.23
C TYR A 52 2.89 -6.75 3.87
N ASN A 53 3.95 -5.95 3.95
CA ASN A 53 4.63 -5.40 2.78
C ASN A 53 5.81 -6.27 2.31
N CYS A 54 5.55 -7.20 1.39
CA CYS A 54 6.56 -8.13 0.87
C CYS A 54 7.18 -7.57 -0.42
N TYR A 55 8.17 -6.68 -0.26
CA TYR A 55 8.75 -5.98 -1.40
C TYR A 55 9.84 -6.77 -2.12
N SER A 56 9.82 -6.67 -3.45
CA SER A 56 10.93 -7.07 -4.32
C SER A 56 11.66 -5.83 -4.85
N TYR A 57 12.94 -5.98 -5.20
CA TYR A 57 13.74 -4.91 -5.79
C TYR A 57 14.45 -5.38 -7.05
N GLY A 58 14.88 -4.40 -7.86
CA GLY A 58 15.57 -4.63 -9.12
C GLY A 58 14.63 -4.60 -10.33
N LEU A 59 15.22 -4.85 -11.50
CA LEU A 59 14.52 -4.82 -12.78
C LEU A 59 13.60 -6.04 -12.91
N ILE A 60 12.31 -5.79 -13.16
CA ILE A 60 11.34 -6.84 -13.46
C ILE A 60 11.15 -6.95 -14.96
N PHE A 61 11.23 -8.17 -15.46
CA PHE A 61 10.77 -8.55 -16.79
C PHE A 61 9.48 -9.34 -16.67
N ASP A 62 8.35 -8.70 -16.94
CA ASP A 62 7.04 -9.32 -16.85
C ASP A 62 6.53 -9.71 -18.23
N ARG A 63 6.38 -11.02 -18.46
CA ARG A 63 5.88 -11.57 -19.72
C ARG A 63 4.36 -11.49 -19.84
N ASN A 64 3.65 -11.39 -18.72
CA ASN A 64 2.20 -11.29 -18.69
C ASN A 64 1.76 -10.30 -17.58
N PRO A 65 1.84 -8.99 -17.86
CA PRO A 65 1.53 -7.93 -16.89
C PRO A 65 0.14 -8.02 -16.28
N GLU A 66 -0.82 -8.52 -17.06
CA GLU A 66 -2.20 -8.67 -16.62
C GLU A 66 -2.35 -9.78 -15.57
N LEU A 67 -1.81 -10.97 -15.84
CA LEU A 67 -1.81 -12.06 -14.87
C LEU A 67 -1.02 -11.68 -13.60
N SER A 68 0.14 -11.05 -13.76
CA SER A 68 0.95 -10.58 -12.63
C SER A 68 0.20 -9.55 -11.77
N ALA A 69 -0.56 -8.64 -12.40
CA ALA A 69 -1.43 -7.71 -11.68
C ALA A 69 -2.58 -8.44 -10.96
N PHE A 70 -3.18 -9.44 -11.61
CA PHE A 70 -4.24 -10.26 -11.02
C PHE A 70 -3.74 -11.01 -9.78
N ILE A 71 -2.61 -11.71 -9.87
CA ILE A 71 -1.98 -12.44 -8.75
C ILE A 71 -1.70 -11.51 -7.57
N ARG A 72 -1.12 -10.32 -7.84
CA ARG A 72 -0.83 -9.33 -6.79
C ARG A 72 -2.12 -8.85 -6.11
N ASN A 73 -3.14 -8.52 -6.89
CA ASN A 73 -4.43 -8.05 -6.36
C ASN A 73 -5.13 -9.15 -5.56
N TYR A 74 -5.12 -10.38 -6.06
CA TYR A 74 -5.68 -11.54 -5.37
C TYR A 74 -5.01 -11.75 -4.00
N THR A 75 -3.68 -11.78 -4.01
CA THR A 75 -2.86 -11.98 -2.79
C THR A 75 -3.14 -10.88 -1.76
N LYS A 76 -3.23 -9.62 -2.21
CA LYS A 76 -3.55 -8.48 -1.36
C LYS A 76 -4.97 -8.56 -0.79
N ASN A 77 -5.96 -8.88 -1.62
CA ASN A 77 -7.36 -8.90 -1.20
C ASN A 77 -7.67 -10.08 -0.28
N LYS A 78 -7.10 -11.26 -0.55
CA LYS A 78 -7.39 -12.48 0.21
C LYS A 78 -6.57 -12.59 1.49
N TYR A 79 -5.28 -12.24 1.44
CA TYR A 79 -4.35 -12.45 2.55
C TYR A 79 -3.84 -11.15 3.19
N GLY A 80 -4.14 -9.98 2.60
CA GLY A 80 -3.63 -8.69 3.05
C GLY A 80 -2.16 -8.44 2.69
N ILE A 81 -1.55 -9.30 1.86
CA ILE A 81 -0.12 -9.24 1.55
C ILE A 81 0.13 -8.42 0.28
N ASP A 82 0.91 -7.34 0.39
CA ASP A 82 1.27 -6.47 -0.73
C ASP A 82 2.64 -6.87 -1.32
N THR A 83 2.63 -7.53 -2.47
CA THR A 83 3.82 -8.08 -3.16
C THR A 83 4.32 -7.18 -4.30
N LYS A 84 4.52 -5.89 -4.03
CA LYS A 84 4.97 -4.92 -5.05
C LYS A 84 6.49 -4.88 -5.22
N ASN A 85 6.92 -4.46 -6.41
CA ASN A 85 8.30 -4.05 -6.63
C ASN A 85 8.50 -2.60 -6.20
N ALA A 86 9.50 -2.37 -5.35
CA ALA A 86 9.81 -1.06 -4.78
C ALA A 86 10.93 -0.31 -5.52
N GLY A 87 11.26 -0.73 -6.74
CA GLY A 87 12.23 -0.10 -7.63
C GLY A 87 13.62 -0.74 -7.60
N CYS A 88 14.57 -0.06 -8.25
CA CYS A 88 15.93 -0.55 -8.43
C CYS A 88 16.91 -0.10 -7.35
N VAL A 89 16.57 0.94 -6.59
CA VAL A 89 17.47 1.49 -5.56
C VAL A 89 17.30 0.69 -4.28
N ILE A 90 18.37 0.03 -3.85
CA ILE A 90 18.39 -0.83 -2.68
C ILE A 90 19.32 -0.22 -1.63
N THR A 91 18.84 -0.20 -0.39
CA THR A 91 19.59 0.23 0.80
C THR A 91 19.65 -0.93 1.80
N GLU A 92 20.56 -0.90 2.76
CA GLU A 92 20.59 -1.91 3.84
C GLU A 92 19.26 -1.99 4.59
N TYR A 93 18.65 -0.83 4.84
CA TYR A 93 17.32 -0.72 5.42
C TYR A 93 16.28 -1.51 4.62
N SER A 94 16.22 -1.29 3.30
CA SER A 94 15.18 -1.89 2.45
C SER A 94 15.34 -3.40 2.30
N GLN A 95 16.59 -3.88 2.28
CA GLN A 95 16.91 -5.31 2.32
C GLN A 95 16.43 -5.95 3.62
N CYS A 96 16.82 -5.39 4.76
CA CYS A 96 16.48 -5.96 6.07
C CYS A 96 14.98 -5.86 6.39
N TYR A 97 14.32 -4.78 6.00
CA TYR A 97 12.86 -4.66 6.09
C TYR A 97 12.18 -5.80 5.33
N SER A 98 12.53 -5.97 4.05
CA SER A 98 11.82 -6.92 3.18
C SER A 98 12.12 -8.37 3.55
N LYS A 99 13.36 -8.67 3.94
CA LYS A 99 13.72 -9.97 4.49
C LYS A 99 12.91 -10.27 5.75
N THR A 100 12.91 -9.35 6.71
CA THR A 100 12.21 -9.55 8.00
C THR A 100 10.71 -9.73 7.78
N MET A 101 10.10 -8.88 6.94
CA MET A 101 8.66 -8.98 6.64
C MET A 101 8.32 -10.30 5.95
N ASN A 102 9.13 -10.75 4.99
CA ASN A 102 8.94 -12.05 4.33
C ASN A 102 9.01 -13.20 5.35
N ASP A 103 10.03 -13.20 6.23
CA ASP A 103 10.18 -14.24 7.26
C ASP A 103 8.94 -14.29 8.18
N LEU A 104 8.45 -13.13 8.63
CA LEU A 104 7.25 -13.02 9.48
C LEU A 104 5.97 -13.46 8.76
N VAL A 105 5.81 -13.10 7.49
CA VAL A 105 4.66 -13.50 6.66
C VAL A 105 4.66 -15.00 6.42
N LEU A 106 5.81 -15.61 6.12
CA LEU A 106 5.94 -17.06 5.95
C LEU A 106 5.63 -17.82 7.24
N ASP A 107 6.03 -17.29 8.39
CA ASP A 107 5.69 -17.87 9.70
C ASP A 107 4.18 -17.81 9.98
N LYS A 108 3.55 -16.67 9.69
CA LYS A 108 2.11 -16.46 9.95
C LYS A 108 1.18 -17.22 9.00
N PHE A 109 1.48 -17.21 7.71
CA PHE A 109 0.56 -17.72 6.67
C PHE A 109 0.96 -19.08 6.10
N GLY A 110 2.16 -19.57 6.45
CA GLY A 110 2.72 -20.81 5.93
C GLY A 110 3.83 -20.56 4.91
N LYS A 111 4.80 -21.47 4.87
CA LYS A 111 6.01 -21.37 4.03
C LYS A 111 5.72 -21.38 2.52
N ASP A 112 4.55 -21.84 2.13
CA ASP A 112 4.10 -21.96 0.74
C ASP A 112 3.08 -20.87 0.34
N ILE A 113 2.82 -19.87 1.20
CA ILE A 113 1.75 -18.89 0.98
C ILE A 113 1.80 -18.20 -0.39
N PHE A 114 2.99 -17.80 -0.86
CA PHE A 114 3.13 -17.13 -2.15
C PHE A 114 2.84 -18.06 -3.33
N GLU A 115 3.29 -19.31 -3.25
CA GLU A 115 3.05 -20.31 -4.29
C GLU A 115 1.58 -20.75 -4.31
N LYS A 116 0.99 -20.95 -3.12
CA LYS A 116 -0.42 -21.24 -2.94
C LYS A 116 -1.28 -20.10 -3.51
N SER A 117 -1.04 -18.86 -3.08
CA SER A 117 -1.79 -17.69 -3.55
C SER A 117 -1.69 -17.52 -5.07
N ARG A 118 -0.50 -17.74 -5.64
CA ARG A 118 -0.27 -17.70 -7.09
C ARG A 118 -1.12 -18.73 -7.83
N LYS A 119 -1.11 -20.00 -7.40
CA LYS A 119 -1.92 -21.07 -8.03
C LYS A 119 -3.41 -20.77 -7.99
N GLU A 120 -3.90 -20.36 -6.82
CA GLU A 120 -5.31 -19.99 -6.64
C GLU A 120 -5.71 -18.83 -7.58
N ALA A 121 -4.85 -17.82 -7.70
CA ALA A 121 -5.09 -16.69 -8.59
C ALA A 121 -5.03 -17.08 -10.08
N GLU A 122 -4.08 -17.94 -10.47
CA GLU A 122 -3.95 -18.44 -11.85
C GLU A 122 -5.17 -19.27 -12.29
N GLU A 123 -5.74 -20.06 -11.38
CA GLU A 123 -6.97 -20.83 -11.64
C GLU A 123 -8.17 -19.91 -11.86
N LEU A 124 -8.34 -18.89 -11.00
CA LEU A 124 -9.42 -17.91 -11.14
C LEU A 124 -9.29 -17.08 -12.42
N PHE A 125 -8.08 -16.61 -12.74
CA PHE A 125 -7.83 -15.83 -13.95
C PHE A 125 -8.14 -16.61 -15.23
N LYS A 126 -7.88 -17.92 -15.25
CA LYS A 126 -8.26 -18.78 -16.39
C LYS A 126 -9.77 -18.88 -16.51
N ASN A 127 -10.49 -19.04 -15.41
CA ASN A 127 -11.95 -19.17 -15.40
C ASN A 127 -12.66 -17.87 -15.81
N GLU A 128 -12.11 -16.70 -15.45
CA GLU A 128 -12.66 -15.40 -15.86
C GLU A 128 -12.47 -15.08 -17.36
N LYS A 129 -11.55 -15.79 -18.02
CA LYS A 129 -11.21 -15.58 -19.44
C LYS A 129 -11.78 -16.65 -20.38
N GLN A 130 -12.49 -17.64 -19.86
CA GLN A 130 -13.26 -18.61 -20.64
C GLN A 130 -14.68 -18.07 -20.87
#